data_AF-M1CPY2-F1
#
_entry.id   AF-M1CPY2-F1
#
_cell.length_a   1.000
_cell.length_b   1.000
_cell.length_c   1.000
_cell.angle_alpha   90.00
_cell.angle_beta   90.00
_cell.angle_gamma   90.00
#
_symmetry.space_group_name_H-M   'P 1'
#
loop_
_entity.id
_entity.type
_entity.pdbx_description
1 polymer ?
#
loop_
_entity_poly.entity_id
_entity_poly.type
_entity_poly.pdbx_seq_one_letter_code
_entity_poly.pdbx_strand_id
1 'polypeptide(L)' 'MDILVGVSESDVLYIPGVMTPTEILSAFSAGAKIVKVYPVSALGGVGYISALKRPFSHIPMVASQGITIVQI' A
#
# COMPACT_ATOMS: atom_id res chain seq x y z
N MET A 1 6.39 13.28 -3.85
CA MET A 1 5.40 13.73 -2.85
C MET A 1 4.58 14.92 -3.33
N ASP A 2 4.97 15.58 -4.43
CA ASP A 2 4.25 16.73 -5.00
C ASP A 2 2.78 16.46 -5.34
N ILE A 3 2.44 15.25 -5.78
CA ILE A 3 1.04 14.88 -6.05
C ILE A 3 0.20 14.93 -4.78
N LEU A 4 0.75 14.45 -3.65
CA LEU A 4 0.03 14.40 -2.38
C LEU A 4 -0.24 15.81 -1.84
N VAL A 5 0.71 16.72 -2.03
CA VAL A 5 0.54 18.16 -1.74
C VAL A 5 -0.54 18.75 -2.65
N GLY A 6 -0.57 18.36 -3.93
CA GLY A 6 -1.58 18.84 -4.88
C GLY A 6 -3.01 18.38 -4.62
N VAL A 7 -3.21 17.23 -3.96
CA VAL A 7 -4.57 16.70 -3.66
C VAL A 7 -5.05 16.98 -2.23
N SER A 8 -4.24 17.56 -1.34
CA SER A 8 -4.60 17.72 0.08
C SER A 8 -5.84 18.60 0.34
N GLU A 9 -6.18 19.48 -0.61
CA GLU A 9 -7.37 20.36 -0.54
C GLU A 9 -8.52 19.88 -1.44
N SER A 10 -8.40 18.70 -2.06
CA SER A 10 -9.40 18.13 -2.95
C SER A 10 -10.05 16.90 -2.32
N ASP A 11 -11.28 16.57 -2.73
CA ASP A 11 -11.96 15.32 -2.33
C ASP A 11 -11.40 14.05 -3.00
N VAL A 12 -10.16 14.11 -3.53
CA VAL A 12 -9.53 13.01 -4.26
C VAL A 12 -8.75 12.11 -3.31
N LEU A 13 -9.05 10.80 -3.36
CA LEU A 13 -8.26 9.80 -2.66
C LEU A 13 -7.01 9.43 -3.47
N TYR A 14 -5.84 9.81 -2.97
CA TYR A 14 -4.56 9.37 -3.50
C TYR A 14 -4.10 8.05 -2.85
N ILE A 15 -3.81 7.05 -3.67
CA ILE A 15 -3.35 5.72 -3.25
C ILE A 15 -2.00 5.41 -3.94
N PRO A 16 -0.86 5.69 -3.29
CA PRO A 16 0.45 5.43 -3.89
C PRO A 16 0.70 3.93 -4.04
N GLY A 17 1.33 3.55 -5.14
CA GLY A 17 1.90 2.22 -5.33
C GLY A 17 3.19 2.06 -4.52
N VAL A 18 3.33 0.96 -3.80
CA VAL A 18 4.50 0.65 -2.97
C VAL A 18 4.89 -0.82 -3.11
N MET A 19 6.17 -1.12 -2.92
CA MET A 19 6.72 -2.48 -2.98
C MET A 19 7.36 -2.91 -1.66
N THR A 20 7.84 -1.99 -0.82
CA THR A 20 8.71 -2.30 0.33
C THR A 20 8.21 -1.69 1.65
N PRO A 21 8.65 -2.21 2.82
CA PRO A 21 8.35 -1.61 4.13
C PRO A 21 8.70 -0.12 4.24
N THR A 22 9.85 0.28 3.68
CA THR A 22 10.29 1.68 3.70
C THR A 22 9.36 2.56 2.90
N GLU A 23 8.96 2.14 1.70
CA GLU A 23 8.03 2.92 0.87
C GLU A 23 6.64 3.03 1.50
N ILE A 24 6.15 1.96 2.15
CA ILE A 24 4.89 1.98 2.91
C ILE A 24 4.94 3.06 3.98
N LEU A 25 5.99 3.03 4.81
CA LEU A 25 6.15 4.00 5.89
C LEU A 25 6.31 5.42 5.34
N SER A 26 7.16 5.62 4.33
CA SER A 26 7.36 6.93 3.70
C SER A 26 6.06 7.50 3.11
N ALA A 27 5.26 6.67 2.43
CA ALA A 27 3.98 7.09 1.87
C ALA A 27 2.97 7.46 2.96
N PHE A 28 2.86 6.65 4.00
CA PHE A 28 1.94 6.91 5.11
C PHE A 28 2.35 8.15 5.91
N SER A 29 3.63 8.31 6.22
CA SER A 29 4.18 9.51 6.88
C SER A 29 4.01 10.78 6.06
N ALA A 30 3.90 10.67 4.73
CA ALA A 30 3.60 11.79 3.86
C ALA A 30 2.15 12.29 4.00
N GLY A 31 1.24 11.44 4.48
CA GLY A 31 -0.20 11.72 4.57
C GLY A 31 -1.08 10.81 3.70
N ALA A 32 -0.52 9.78 3.04
CA ALA A 32 -1.34 8.80 2.34
C ALA A 32 -2.22 8.02 3.34
N LYS A 33 -3.53 7.97 3.10
CA LYS A 33 -4.50 7.28 3.98
C LYS A 33 -4.52 5.76 3.76
N ILE A 34 -4.05 5.31 2.60
CA ILE A 34 -4.03 3.90 2.16
C ILE A 34 -2.92 3.74 1.12
N VAL A 35 -2.29 2.59 1.05
CA VAL A 35 -1.26 2.27 0.04
C VAL A 35 -1.67 1.06 -0.80
N LYS A 36 -1.20 1.01 -2.05
CA LYS A 36 -1.39 -0.13 -2.95
C LYS A 36 -0.10 -0.93 -3.05
N VAL A 37 -0.07 -2.13 -2.45
CA VAL A 37 1.05 -3.05 -2.59
C VAL A 37 0.97 -3.70 -3.97
N TYR A 38 2.02 -3.55 -4.77
CA TYR A 38 2.04 -3.99 -6.16
C TYR A 38 3.48 -4.19 -6.67
N PRO A 39 3.78 -5.23 -7.47
CA PRO A 39 2.96 -6.40 -7.82
C PRO A 39 3.09 -7.53 -6.79
N VAL A 40 1.98 -7.95 -6.16
CA VAL A 40 2.05 -8.83 -4.99
C VAL A 40 2.54 -10.25 -5.33
N SER A 41 2.12 -10.83 -6.45
CA SER A 41 2.56 -12.18 -6.84
C SER A 41 4.08 -12.31 -6.96
N ALA A 42 4.74 -11.32 -7.56
CA ALA A 42 6.19 -11.31 -7.74
C ALA A 42 6.96 -11.10 -6.41
N LEU A 43 6.30 -10.54 -5.39
CA LEU A 43 6.90 -10.23 -4.09
C LEU A 43 6.71 -11.33 -3.04
N GLY A 44 6.09 -12.47 -3.41
CA GLY A 44 5.81 -13.57 -2.48
C GLY A 44 4.35 -13.73 -2.10
N GLY A 45 3.44 -13.10 -2.85
CA GLY A 45 2.00 -13.36 -2.76
C GLY A 45 1.38 -12.93 -1.42
N VAL A 46 0.38 -13.70 -0.96
CA VAL A 46 -0.31 -13.45 0.32
C VAL A 46 0.64 -13.53 1.52
N GLY A 47 1.70 -14.35 1.44
CA GLY A 47 2.74 -14.40 2.46
C GLY A 47 3.42 -13.04 2.66
N TYR A 48 3.70 -12.33 1.56
CA TYR A 48 4.29 -10.99 1.62
C TYR A 48 3.36 -9.97 2.30
N ILE A 49 2.08 -9.94 1.90
CA ILE A 49 1.08 -9.07 2.54
C ILE A 49 0.95 -9.38 4.04
N SER A 50 0.95 -10.67 4.40
CA SER A 50 0.87 -11.11 5.79
C SER A 50 2.09 -10.66 6.60
N ALA A 51 3.29 -10.72 6.01
CA ALA A 51 4.52 -10.23 6.62
C ALA A 51 4.49 -8.71 6.84
N LEU A 52 3.97 -7.94 5.87
CA LEU A 52 3.80 -6.49 5.99
C LEU A 52 2.77 -6.07 7.03
N LYS A 53 1.66 -6.79 7.15
CA LYS A 53 0.60 -6.48 8.13
C LYS A 53 1.04 -6.62 9.59
N ARG A 54 2.09 -7.39 9.88
CA ARG A 54 2.61 -7.55 11.26
C ARG A 54 3.13 -6.24 11.84
N PRO A 55 4.10 -5.53 11.23
CA PRO A 55 4.56 -4.23 11.71
C PRO A 55 3.61 -3.08 11.37
N PHE A 56 2.80 -3.21 10.30
CA PHE A 56 1.97 -2.11 9.78
C PHE A 56 0.47 -2.37 9.90
N SER A 57 0.03 -3.03 10.97
CA SER A 57 -1.38 -3.39 11.19
C SER A 57 -2.36 -2.20 11.18
N HIS A 58 -1.85 -0.99 11.44
CA HIS A 58 -2.59 0.26 11.47
C HIS A 58 -2.62 1.01 10.13
N ILE A 59 -1.85 0.57 9.12
CA ILE A 59 -1.79 1.21 7.80
C ILE A 59 -2.71 0.44 6.85
N PRO A 60 -3.79 1.04 6.31
CA PRO A 60 -4.62 0.39 5.32
C PRO A 60 -3.84 0.05 4.04
N MET A 61 -4.04 -1.15 3.51
CA MET A 61 -3.34 -1.64 2.30
C MET A 61 -4.30 -2.33 1.33
N VAL A 62 -4.12 -2.06 0.04
CA VAL A 62 -4.73 -2.82 -1.06
C VAL A 62 -3.68 -3.70 -1.71
N ALA A 63 -3.91 -5.01 -1.74
CA ALA A 63 -3.08 -5.96 -2.47
C ALA A 63 -3.51 -5.99 -3.95
N SER A 64 -2.57 -5.91 -4.89
CA SER A 64 -2.87 -5.91 -6.32
C SER A 64 -1.93 -6.79 -7.12
N GLN A 65 -2.50 -7.39 -8.18
CA GLN A 65 -1.84 -8.28 -9.15
C GLN A 65 -1.51 -9.67 -8.60
N GLY A 66 -2.15 -10.69 -9.18
CA GLY A 66 -1.87 -12.11 -8.93
C GLY A 66 -2.35 -12.66 -7.57
N ILE A 67 -3.46 -12.13 -7.04
CA ILE A 67 -4.17 -12.67 -5.88
C ILE A 67 -5.51 -13.23 -6.37
N THR A 68 -5.83 -14.45 -5.95
CA THR A 68 -7.06 -15.17 -6.29
C THR A 68 -7.95 -15.33 -5.06
N ILE A 69 -9.26 -15.56 -5.25
CA ILE A 69 -10.24 -15.72 -4.16
C ILE A 69 -9.84 -16.81 -3.16
N VAL A 70 -9.23 -17.90 -3.62
CA VAL A 70 -8.85 -19.03 -2.75
C VAL A 70 -7.71 -18.71 -1.78
N GLN A 71 -7.14 -17.50 -1.84
CA GLN A 71 -6.02 -17.06 -1.02
C GLN A 71 -6.41 -15.97 0.00
N ILE A 72 -7.69 -15.56 0.05
CA ILE A 72 -8.23 -14.50 0.92
C ILE A 72 -9.12 -15.14 1.97
#